data_AF-R1G110-F1
#
_entry.id   AF-R1G110-F1
#
_cell.length_a   1.000
_cell.length_b   1.000
_cell.length_c   1.000
_cell.angle_alpha   90.00
_cell.angle_beta   90.00
_cell.angle_gamma   90.00
#
_symmetry.space_group_name_H-M   'P 1'
#
loop_
_entity.id
_entity.type
_entity.pdbx_description
1 polymer ?
#
loop_
_entity_poly.entity_id
_entity_poly.type
_entity_poly.pdbx_seq_one_letter_code
_entity_poly.pdbx_strand_id
1 'polypeptide(L)'
;VEFLAGRKPSAVTLVSDDSPRGVAAAKLVRETAARTGLAVRPDAGPDTALVVVSGWGPGYTVITRAAERQRREPTHQYGLYLAPWLLNGPIVNAVASASLPLRFDPREATAVGYAVAVGNRFGGESPTLGGFRNWLGADRPAGDVQVYAAAQVNAMPMYPTEPHATGMVLDRDYAGQWVPDGTIVPITAVLR
;
A
#
# COMPACT_ATOMS: atom_id res chain seq x y z
N VAL A 1 -0.30 -12.17 -7.41
CA VAL A 1 -0.24 -12.35 -8.88
C VAL A 1 -1.38 -13.22 -9.37
N GLU A 2 -1.67 -14.37 -8.74
CA GLU A 2 -2.84 -15.21 -9.10
C GLU A 2 -4.17 -14.45 -9.04
N PHE A 3 -4.40 -13.66 -7.97
CA PHE A 3 -5.53 -12.73 -7.90
C PHE A 3 -5.62 -11.81 -9.13
N LEU A 4 -4.48 -11.23 -9.56
CA LEU A 4 -4.40 -10.36 -10.72
C LEU A 4 -4.70 -11.11 -12.02
N ALA A 5 -4.17 -12.33 -12.17
CA ALA A 5 -4.44 -13.17 -13.34
C ALA A 5 -5.95 -13.47 -13.49
N GLY A 6 -6.66 -13.69 -12.37
CA GLY A 6 -8.12 -13.84 -12.36
C GLY A 6 -8.88 -12.60 -12.87
N ARG A 7 -8.30 -11.40 -12.73
CA ARG A 7 -8.86 -10.15 -13.28
C ARG A 7 -8.57 -9.96 -14.77
N LYS A 8 -7.68 -10.77 -15.35
CA LYS A 8 -7.30 -10.76 -16.78
C LYS A 8 -6.80 -9.40 -17.31
N PRO A 9 -5.83 -8.72 -16.66
CA PRO A 9 -5.10 -7.65 -17.33
C PRO A 9 -4.32 -8.20 -18.53
N SER A 10 -4.03 -7.34 -19.50
CA SER A 10 -3.21 -7.68 -20.66
C SER A 10 -1.76 -8.03 -20.28
N ALA A 11 -1.24 -7.42 -19.21
CA ALA A 11 0.08 -7.66 -18.64
C ALA A 11 0.21 -7.06 -17.23
N VAL A 12 1.28 -7.42 -16.53
CA VAL A 12 1.79 -6.70 -15.36
C VAL A 12 3.08 -5.96 -15.70
N THR A 13 3.18 -4.71 -15.26
CA THR A 13 4.43 -3.99 -15.17
C THR A 13 5.06 -4.29 -13.82
N LEU A 14 6.25 -4.86 -13.79
CA LEU A 14 6.93 -5.24 -12.55
C LEU A 14 8.10 -4.30 -12.28
N VAL A 15 8.09 -3.70 -11.09
CA VAL A 15 9.18 -2.86 -10.58
C VAL A 15 9.81 -3.50 -9.36
N SER A 16 11.13 -3.60 -9.36
CA SER A 16 11.96 -4.11 -8.26
C SER A 16 13.21 -3.26 -8.10
N ASP A 17 14.02 -3.57 -7.08
CA ASP A 17 15.36 -3.03 -6.89
C ASP A 17 16.37 -4.17 -6.66
N ASP A 18 17.65 -3.82 -6.48
CA ASP A 18 18.74 -4.78 -6.28
C ASP A 18 18.85 -5.26 -4.82
N SER A 19 17.87 -4.90 -3.96
CA SER A 19 17.86 -5.43 -2.60
C SER A 19 17.59 -6.95 -2.62
N PRO A 20 18.16 -7.74 -1.70
CA PRO A 20 17.90 -9.18 -1.65
C PRO A 20 16.41 -9.53 -1.58
N ARG A 21 15.63 -8.73 -0.84
CA ARG A 21 14.17 -8.88 -0.74
C ARG A 21 13.47 -8.56 -2.06
N GLY A 22 13.88 -7.48 -2.73
CA GLY A 22 13.30 -7.06 -4.02
C GLY A 22 13.57 -8.07 -5.14
N VAL A 23 14.79 -8.58 -5.21
CA VAL A 23 15.18 -9.64 -6.18
C VAL A 23 14.38 -10.92 -5.95
N ALA A 24 14.28 -11.38 -4.69
CA ALA A 24 13.53 -12.59 -4.36
C ALA A 24 12.03 -12.44 -4.69
N ALA A 25 11.43 -11.30 -4.37
CA ALA A 25 10.03 -11.02 -4.67
C ALA A 25 9.78 -10.90 -6.17
N ALA A 26 10.69 -10.25 -6.92
CA ALA A 26 10.57 -10.11 -8.36
C ALA A 26 10.66 -11.46 -9.07
N LYS A 27 11.53 -12.36 -8.61
CA LYS A 27 11.60 -13.75 -9.08
C LYS A 27 10.25 -14.45 -8.90
N LEU A 28 9.68 -14.41 -7.70
CA LEU A 28 8.39 -15.05 -7.40
C LEU A 28 7.24 -14.46 -8.25
N VAL A 29 7.22 -13.14 -8.46
CA VAL A 29 6.22 -12.50 -9.32
C VAL A 29 6.33 -13.01 -10.76
N ARG A 30 7.53 -13.06 -11.32
CA ARG A 30 7.77 -13.55 -12.70
C ARG A 30 7.40 -15.02 -12.85
N GLU A 31 7.82 -15.87 -11.91
CA GLU A 31 7.50 -17.31 -11.91
C GLU A 31 5.98 -17.55 -11.82
N THR A 32 5.30 -16.82 -10.94
CA THR A 32 3.84 -16.94 -10.79
C THR A 32 3.12 -16.42 -12.02
N ALA A 33 3.57 -15.29 -12.59
CA ALA A 33 2.99 -14.72 -13.80
C ALA A 33 3.12 -15.68 -15.00
N ALA A 34 4.29 -16.32 -15.15
CA ALA A 34 4.51 -17.36 -16.16
C ALA A 34 3.56 -18.56 -15.96
N ARG A 35 3.41 -19.04 -14.72
CA ARG A 35 2.49 -20.15 -14.39
C ARG A 35 1.02 -19.81 -14.70
N THR A 36 0.61 -18.57 -14.53
CA THR A 36 -0.78 -18.15 -14.77
C THR A 36 -1.02 -17.57 -16.17
N GLY A 37 -0.03 -17.60 -17.06
CA GLY A 37 -0.12 -17.04 -18.42
C GLY A 37 -0.22 -15.52 -18.47
N LEU A 38 0.14 -14.82 -17.40
CA LEU A 38 0.10 -13.36 -17.32
C LEU A 38 1.45 -12.79 -17.78
N ALA A 39 1.44 -12.02 -18.87
CA ALA A 39 2.66 -11.41 -19.38
C ALA A 39 3.26 -10.39 -18.39
N VAL A 40 4.58 -10.41 -18.21
CA VAL A 40 5.32 -9.34 -17.53
C VAL A 40 5.95 -8.44 -18.59
N ARG A 41 5.63 -7.15 -18.59
CA ARG A 41 6.13 -6.17 -19.57
C ARG A 41 6.84 -5.01 -18.89
N PRO A 42 7.89 -4.43 -19.50
CA PRO A 42 8.56 -3.25 -18.94
C PRO A 42 7.69 -1.99 -19.06
N ASP A 43 6.87 -1.91 -20.11
CA ASP A 43 6.11 -0.71 -20.43
C ASP A 43 4.71 -0.73 -19.82
N ALA A 44 4.26 0.45 -19.39
CA ALA A 44 2.90 0.69 -18.94
C ALA A 44 1.94 0.75 -20.14
N GLY A 45 0.72 0.25 -19.93
CA GLY A 45 -0.38 0.40 -20.89
C GLY A 45 -1.73 0.55 -20.17
N PRO A 46 -2.82 0.86 -20.90
CA PRO A 46 -4.15 1.04 -20.32
C PRO A 46 -4.61 -0.21 -19.57
N ASP A 47 -4.56 -1.37 -20.23
CA ASP A 47 -5.04 -2.64 -19.67
C ASP A 47 -3.99 -3.40 -18.85
N THR A 48 -3.02 -2.69 -18.26
CA THR A 48 -1.99 -3.30 -17.42
C THR A 48 -2.31 -3.15 -15.93
N ALA A 49 -1.61 -3.88 -15.06
CA ALA A 49 -1.50 -3.57 -13.64
C ALA A 49 -0.04 -3.28 -13.30
N LEU A 50 0.22 -2.38 -12.34
CA LEU A 50 1.57 -2.16 -11.80
C LEU A 50 1.79 -3.01 -10.56
N VAL A 51 2.93 -3.68 -10.45
CA VAL A 51 3.36 -4.43 -9.25
C VAL A 51 4.71 -3.91 -8.80
N VAL A 52 4.79 -3.38 -7.58
CA VAL A 52 6.02 -2.78 -7.02
C VAL A 52 6.49 -3.62 -5.83
N VAL A 53 7.69 -4.18 -5.95
CA VAL A 53 8.34 -5.02 -4.93
C VAL A 53 9.72 -4.52 -4.52
N SER A 54 10.00 -3.23 -4.72
CA SER A 54 11.24 -2.56 -4.32
C SER A 54 11.24 -2.14 -2.83
N GLY A 55 12.30 -1.47 -2.39
CA GLY A 55 12.38 -0.70 -1.16
C GLY A 55 11.68 0.66 -1.25
N TRP A 56 11.69 1.41 -0.14
CA TRP A 56 10.88 2.61 0.02
C TRP A 56 11.20 3.74 -0.96
N GLY A 57 12.47 4.11 -1.11
CA GLY A 57 12.88 5.18 -2.02
C GLY A 57 12.47 4.91 -3.47
N PRO A 58 12.92 3.80 -4.08
CA PRO A 58 12.49 3.45 -5.43
C PRO A 58 10.97 3.27 -5.56
N GLY A 59 10.32 2.69 -4.54
CA GLY A 59 8.86 2.53 -4.50
C GLY A 59 8.11 3.86 -4.55
N TYR A 60 8.54 4.84 -3.74
CA TYR A 60 7.97 6.19 -3.75
C TYR A 60 8.13 6.88 -5.11
N THR A 61 9.33 6.82 -5.71
CA THR A 61 9.59 7.40 -7.03
C THR A 61 8.68 6.80 -8.10
N VAL A 62 8.52 5.48 -8.10
CA VAL A 62 7.71 4.76 -9.09
C VAL A 62 6.23 5.10 -8.95
N ILE A 63 5.72 5.16 -7.72
CA ILE A 63 4.31 5.48 -7.48
C ILE A 63 3.98 6.93 -7.80
N THR A 64 4.88 7.86 -7.46
CA THR A 64 4.73 9.26 -7.86
C THR A 64 4.67 9.40 -9.39
N ARG A 65 5.58 8.73 -10.11
CA ARG A 65 5.57 8.73 -11.59
C ARG A 65 4.32 8.07 -12.17
N ALA A 66 3.84 6.99 -11.57
CA ALA A 66 2.60 6.32 -11.99
C ALA A 66 1.40 7.27 -11.82
N ALA A 67 1.32 7.98 -10.69
CA ALA A 67 0.28 8.98 -10.44
C ALA A 67 0.32 10.14 -11.44
N GLU A 68 1.52 10.64 -11.78
CA GLU A 68 1.69 11.67 -12.81
C GLU A 68 1.25 11.19 -14.20
N ARG A 69 1.59 9.94 -14.55
CA ARG A 69 1.21 9.35 -15.84
C ARG A 69 -0.30 9.15 -15.96
N GLN A 70 -0.95 8.67 -14.90
CA GLN A 70 -2.40 8.48 -14.86
C GLN A 70 -3.21 9.77 -15.06
N ARG A 71 -2.63 10.94 -14.77
CA ARG A 71 -3.27 12.25 -15.07
C ARG A 71 -3.26 12.60 -16.55
N ARG A 72 -2.37 11.99 -17.34
CA ARG A 72 -2.17 12.30 -18.76
C ARG A 72 -2.79 11.25 -19.67
N GLU A 73 -2.67 9.99 -19.29
CA GLU A 73 -3.11 8.85 -20.10
C GLU A 73 -3.67 7.72 -19.22
N PRO A 74 -4.70 6.99 -19.69
CA PRO A 74 -5.19 5.80 -18.99
C PRO A 74 -4.08 4.76 -18.91
N THR A 75 -3.51 4.57 -17.71
CA THR A 75 -2.42 3.64 -17.45
C THR A 75 -2.67 2.87 -16.18
N HIS A 76 -2.32 1.58 -16.22
CA HIS A 76 -2.49 0.66 -15.11
C HIS A 76 -3.95 0.57 -14.60
N GLN A 77 -4.94 0.50 -15.49
CA GLN A 77 -6.37 0.52 -15.11
C GLN A 77 -6.77 -0.69 -14.24
N TYR A 78 -5.97 -1.76 -14.22
CA TYR A 78 -6.19 -2.90 -13.32
C TYR A 78 -5.62 -2.71 -11.91
N GLY A 79 -5.01 -1.55 -11.65
CA GLY A 79 -4.59 -1.09 -10.33
C GLY A 79 -3.08 -1.07 -10.13
N LEU A 80 -2.68 -0.40 -9.04
CA LEU A 80 -1.31 -0.35 -8.54
C LEU A 80 -1.20 -1.24 -7.31
N TYR A 81 -0.33 -2.24 -7.34
CA TYR A 81 -0.16 -3.22 -6.28
C TYR A 81 1.22 -3.08 -5.67
N LEU A 82 1.26 -2.85 -4.36
CA LEU A 82 2.49 -2.67 -3.62
C LEU A 82 2.77 -3.91 -2.79
N ALA A 83 4.06 -4.23 -2.64
CA ALA A 83 4.47 -5.21 -1.66
C ALA A 83 4.05 -4.78 -0.24
N PRO A 84 3.77 -5.74 0.67
CA PRO A 84 3.24 -5.43 2.01
C PRO A 84 4.12 -4.46 2.82
N TRP A 85 5.44 -4.50 2.63
CA TRP A 85 6.41 -3.64 3.33
C TRP A 85 6.46 -2.20 2.82
N LEU A 86 5.71 -1.89 1.76
CA LEU A 86 5.52 -0.53 1.25
C LEU A 86 4.28 0.15 1.86
N LEU A 87 3.60 -0.49 2.83
CA LEU A 87 2.59 0.16 3.65
C LEU A 87 3.27 1.24 4.51
N ASN A 88 3.28 2.46 3.98
CA ASN A 88 3.90 3.64 4.56
C ASN A 88 3.21 4.88 3.98
N GLY A 89 2.82 5.83 4.84
CA GLY A 89 2.02 7.00 4.49
C GLY A 89 2.50 7.74 3.23
N PRO A 90 3.75 8.25 3.21
CA PRO A 90 4.33 8.91 2.04
C PRO A 90 4.21 8.13 0.72
N ILE A 91 4.32 6.80 0.74
CA ILE A 91 4.25 5.97 -0.48
C ILE A 91 2.81 5.80 -0.94
N VAL A 92 1.91 5.41 -0.03
CA VAL A 92 0.53 5.11 -0.41
C VAL A 92 -0.28 6.37 -0.72
N ASN A 93 0.08 7.52 -0.14
CA ASN A 93 -0.54 8.81 -0.42
C ASN A 93 0.04 9.52 -1.65
N ALA A 94 1.08 8.99 -2.29
CA ALA A 94 1.61 9.56 -3.53
C ALA A 94 0.69 9.32 -4.74
N VAL A 95 -0.35 8.50 -4.59
CA VAL A 95 -1.32 8.17 -5.63
C VAL A 95 -2.74 8.13 -5.06
N ALA A 96 -3.74 8.29 -5.92
CA ALA A 96 -5.15 8.28 -5.52
C ALA A 96 -5.55 6.95 -4.84
N SER A 97 -5.04 5.81 -5.32
CA SER A 97 -5.24 4.53 -4.68
C SER A 97 -4.13 3.53 -5.01
N ALA A 98 -3.77 2.72 -4.01
CA ALA A 98 -2.87 1.58 -4.15
C ALA A 98 -3.41 0.39 -3.37
N SER A 99 -3.15 -0.82 -3.86
CA SER A 99 -3.58 -2.07 -3.24
C SER A 99 -2.40 -2.80 -2.60
N LEU A 100 -2.57 -3.33 -1.39
CA LEU A 100 -1.55 -4.07 -0.66
C LEU A 100 -2.10 -5.41 -0.16
N PRO A 101 -1.42 -6.53 -0.38
CA PRO A 101 -1.76 -7.79 0.27
C PRO A 101 -1.26 -7.74 1.72
N LEU A 102 -2.16 -7.82 2.69
CA LEU A 102 -1.83 -7.82 4.12
C LEU A 102 -2.32 -9.10 4.79
N ARG A 103 -1.70 -9.43 5.92
CA ARG A 103 -2.00 -10.60 6.76
C ARG A 103 -2.63 -10.25 8.11
N PHE A 104 -3.11 -9.02 8.20
CA PHE A 104 -3.75 -8.43 9.36
C PHE A 104 -4.64 -7.30 8.86
N ASP A 105 -5.67 -6.94 9.63
CA ASP A 105 -6.45 -5.74 9.35
C ASP A 105 -5.81 -4.53 10.06
N PRO A 106 -5.37 -3.49 9.33
CA PRO A 106 -4.80 -2.28 9.93
C PRO A 106 -5.75 -1.53 10.87
N ARG A 107 -7.05 -1.86 10.82
CA ARG A 107 -8.11 -1.24 11.64
C ARG A 107 -8.41 -2.04 12.90
N GLU A 108 -7.89 -3.26 13.04
CA GLU A 108 -8.06 -4.05 14.26
C GLU A 108 -7.32 -3.41 15.44
N ALA A 109 -7.87 -3.58 16.65
CA ALA A 109 -7.34 -2.98 17.87
C ALA A 109 -5.85 -3.28 18.11
N THR A 110 -5.36 -4.46 17.71
CA THR A 110 -3.95 -4.82 17.83
C THR A 110 -3.07 -3.97 16.89
N ALA A 111 -3.49 -3.77 15.65
CA ALA A 111 -2.75 -2.98 14.67
C ALA A 111 -2.82 -1.48 14.99
N VAL A 112 -3.97 -0.99 15.43
CA VAL A 112 -4.15 0.39 15.90
C VAL A 112 -3.30 0.64 17.15
N GLY A 113 -3.29 -0.28 18.11
CA GLY A 113 -2.48 -0.18 19.33
C GLY A 113 -0.98 -0.07 19.04
N TYR A 114 -0.47 -0.82 18.05
CA TYR A 114 0.90 -0.66 17.58
C TYR A 114 1.16 0.73 16.99
N ALA A 115 0.28 1.22 16.11
CA ALA A 115 0.44 2.53 15.49
C ALA A 115 0.42 3.67 16.54
N VAL A 116 -0.45 3.58 17.56
CA VAL A 116 -0.44 4.51 18.71
C VAL A 116 0.88 4.41 19.48
N ALA A 117 1.37 3.20 19.75
CA ALA A 117 2.62 3.01 20.49
C ALA A 117 3.83 3.61 19.74
N VAL A 118 3.89 3.47 18.41
CA VAL A 118 4.93 4.08 17.59
C VAL A 118 4.83 5.61 17.63
N GLY A 119 3.64 6.17 17.36
CA GLY A 119 3.42 7.62 17.37
C GLY A 119 3.82 8.24 18.72
N ASN A 120 3.37 7.65 19.83
CA ASN A 120 3.69 8.14 21.17
C ASN A 120 5.18 8.03 21.51
N ARG A 121 5.86 6.97 21.06
CA ARG A 121 7.26 6.72 21.44
C ARG A 121 8.26 7.50 20.60
N PHE A 122 7.90 7.78 19.34
CA PHE A 122 8.81 8.33 18.33
C PHE A 122 8.32 9.65 17.72
N GLY A 123 7.40 10.36 18.37
CA GLY A 123 7.02 11.72 17.96
C GLY A 123 6.23 11.78 16.66
N GLY A 124 5.24 10.89 16.51
CA GLY A 124 4.35 10.85 15.33
C GLY A 124 4.89 10.07 14.13
N GLU A 125 6.01 9.35 14.28
CA GLU A 125 6.53 8.47 13.22
C GLU A 125 5.49 7.44 12.76
N SER A 126 5.53 7.11 11.47
CA SER A 126 4.57 6.17 10.87
C SER A 126 4.85 4.71 11.26
N PRO A 127 3.81 3.88 11.47
CA PRO A 127 3.99 2.46 11.69
C PRO A 127 4.60 1.79 10.45
N THR A 128 5.35 0.71 10.67
CA THR A 128 5.91 -0.11 9.57
C THR A 128 5.50 -1.56 9.75
N LEU A 129 5.34 -2.29 8.64
CA LEU A 129 5.05 -3.72 8.72
C LEU A 129 6.13 -4.51 9.46
N GLY A 130 7.41 -4.17 9.25
CA GLY A 130 8.53 -4.81 9.92
C GLY A 130 8.47 -4.60 11.44
N GLY A 131 8.23 -3.36 11.86
CA GLY A 131 8.09 -3.03 13.28
C GLY A 131 6.85 -3.68 13.91
N PHE A 132 5.72 -3.75 13.19
CA PHE A 132 4.52 -4.42 13.69
C PHE A 132 4.75 -5.91 13.93
N ARG A 133 5.40 -6.59 12.98
CA ARG A 133 5.75 -8.01 13.12
C ARG A 133 6.69 -8.25 14.29
N ASN A 134 7.66 -7.37 14.50
CA ASN A 134 8.56 -7.46 15.66
C ASN A 134 7.81 -7.19 16.97
N TRP A 135 6.87 -6.25 16.98
CA TRP A 135 6.06 -5.90 18.16
C TRP A 135 5.10 -7.02 18.57
N LEU A 136 4.53 -7.74 17.61
CA LEU A 136 3.70 -8.92 17.85
C LEU A 136 4.47 -10.09 18.48
N GLY A 137 5.80 -10.12 18.34
CA GLY A 137 6.64 -11.23 18.77
C GLY A 137 6.60 -12.43 17.82
N ALA A 138 7.50 -13.38 18.04
CA ALA A 138 7.69 -14.55 17.17
C ALA A 138 6.49 -15.54 17.21
N ASP A 139 5.71 -15.54 18.29
CA ASP A 139 4.67 -16.54 18.55
C ASP A 139 3.31 -16.20 17.93
N ARG A 140 3.17 -15.01 17.32
CA ARG A 140 1.94 -14.60 16.65
C ARG A 140 1.91 -15.18 15.23
N PRO A 141 0.99 -16.12 14.91
CA PRO A 141 0.88 -16.66 13.58
C PRO A 141 0.51 -15.56 12.58
N ALA A 142 1.10 -15.65 11.40
CA ALA A 142 0.76 -14.76 10.30
C ALA A 142 -0.69 -15.05 9.87
N GLY A 143 -1.54 -14.03 9.88
CA GLY A 143 -2.93 -14.18 9.46
C GLY A 143 -3.09 -14.51 7.98
N ASP A 144 -4.35 -14.73 7.62
CA ASP A 144 -4.77 -14.96 6.25
C ASP A 144 -4.53 -13.73 5.36
N VAL A 145 -4.27 -13.96 4.07
CA VAL A 145 -3.99 -12.87 3.13
C VAL A 145 -5.29 -12.27 2.62
N GLN A 146 -5.44 -10.95 2.74
CA GLN A 146 -6.47 -10.15 2.07
C GLN A 146 -5.83 -8.99 1.32
N VAL A 147 -6.47 -8.51 0.25
CA VAL A 147 -6.04 -7.28 -0.43
C VAL A 147 -6.77 -6.11 0.20
N TYR A 148 -6.00 -5.11 0.61
CA TYR A 148 -6.50 -3.84 1.10
C TYR A 148 -6.24 -2.75 0.08
N ALA A 149 -7.22 -1.88 -0.16
CA ALA A 149 -7.00 -0.63 -0.85
C ALA A 149 -6.65 0.45 0.18
N ALA A 150 -5.51 1.10 -0.02
CA ALA A 150 -5.19 2.37 0.60
C ALA A 150 -5.57 3.48 -0.38
N ALA A 151 -6.25 4.52 0.11
CA ALA A 151 -6.63 5.67 -0.68
C ALA A 151 -6.43 6.96 0.12
N GLN A 152 -5.97 8.00 -0.56
CA GLN A 152 -5.84 9.32 0.01
C GLN A 152 -7.24 9.91 0.29
N VAL A 153 -7.44 10.47 1.48
CA VAL A 153 -8.64 11.20 1.84
C VAL A 153 -8.29 12.68 1.86
N ASN A 154 -8.63 13.39 0.80
CA ASN A 154 -8.53 14.84 0.78
C ASN A 154 -9.85 15.45 1.25
N ALA A 155 -9.90 15.85 2.51
CA ALA A 155 -10.85 16.88 2.93
C ALA A 155 -10.26 18.25 2.56
N MET A 156 -11.08 19.18 2.07
CA MET A 156 -10.66 20.57 1.90
C MET A 156 -10.20 21.09 3.27
N PRO A 157 -8.93 21.50 3.43
CA PRO A 157 -8.47 22.03 4.70
C PRO A 157 -9.26 23.31 4.99
N MET A 158 -9.95 23.35 6.13
CA MET A 158 -10.55 24.58 6.62
C MET A 158 -9.43 25.51 7.08
N TYR A 159 -9.56 26.81 6.82
CA TYR A 159 -8.60 27.79 7.30
C TYR A 159 -8.63 27.86 8.84
N PRO A 160 -7.53 28.23 9.52
CA PRO A 160 -7.47 28.28 10.98
C PRO A 160 -8.55 29.16 11.64
N THR A 161 -9.15 30.08 10.88
CA THR A 161 -10.19 31.02 11.32
C THR A 161 -11.61 30.56 10.98
N GLU A 162 -11.79 29.44 10.28
CA GLU A 162 -13.10 28.95 9.90
C GLU A 162 -13.78 28.16 11.02
N PRO A 163 -15.11 28.29 11.20
CA PRO A 163 -15.84 27.55 12.23
C PRO A 163 -15.73 26.04 11.99
N HIS A 164 -15.16 25.33 12.97
CA HIS A 164 -15.10 23.88 12.94
C HIS A 164 -16.39 23.27 13.51
N ALA A 165 -16.82 22.13 12.97
CA ALA A 165 -17.91 21.37 13.58
C ALA A 165 -17.53 20.95 15.00
N THR A 166 -18.50 20.96 15.92
CA THR A 166 -18.28 20.59 17.33
C THR A 166 -17.56 19.24 17.44
N GLY A 167 -16.39 19.21 18.07
CA GLY A 167 -15.57 18.00 18.27
C GLY A 167 -14.41 17.83 17.27
N MET A 168 -14.25 18.73 16.30
CA MET A 168 -13.08 18.74 15.40
C MET A 168 -11.90 19.47 16.06
N VAL A 169 -10.81 18.75 16.35
CA VAL A 169 -9.58 19.32 16.91
C VAL A 169 -8.69 19.82 15.75
N LEU A 170 -8.07 21.00 15.92
CA LEU A 170 -7.20 21.64 14.92
C LEU A 170 -5.89 20.87 14.67
N ASP A 171 -5.43 20.10 15.66
CA ASP A 171 -4.19 19.34 15.58
C ASP A 171 -4.42 18.00 14.86
N ARG A 172 -3.64 17.74 13.81
CA ARG A 172 -3.72 16.55 12.96
C ARG A 172 -2.95 15.37 13.54
N ASP A 173 -2.93 15.25 14.85
CA ASP A 173 -2.20 14.17 15.52
C ASP A 173 -3.07 12.92 15.57
N TYR A 174 -3.26 12.28 14.41
CA TYR A 174 -4.05 11.07 14.30
C TYR A 174 -3.26 9.84 14.75
N ALA A 175 -3.01 9.76 16.06
CA ALA A 175 -2.43 8.57 16.67
C ALA A 175 -3.23 7.32 16.28
N GLY A 176 -2.53 6.26 15.84
CA GLY A 176 -3.16 5.00 15.46
C GLY A 176 -3.45 4.80 13.98
N GLN A 177 -3.19 5.80 13.11
CA GLN A 177 -3.35 5.65 11.67
C GLN A 177 -2.16 4.94 11.02
N TRP A 178 -2.46 3.96 10.17
CA TRP A 178 -1.47 3.32 9.29
C TRP A 178 -1.18 4.11 8.02
N VAL A 179 -2.16 4.93 7.61
CA VAL A 179 -2.07 5.82 6.46
C VAL A 179 -2.59 7.18 6.92
N PRO A 180 -1.69 8.11 7.32
CA PRO A 180 -2.07 9.48 7.66
C PRO A 180 -2.84 10.12 6.51
N ASP A 181 -3.89 10.90 6.80
CA ASP A 181 -4.72 11.56 5.77
C ASP A 181 -5.28 10.59 4.70
N GLY A 182 -5.47 9.32 5.07
CA GLY A 182 -5.95 8.28 4.15
C GLY A 182 -6.83 7.25 4.84
N THR A 183 -7.37 6.36 4.02
CA THR A 183 -8.16 5.21 4.47
C THR A 183 -7.54 3.93 3.95
N ILE A 184 -7.70 2.86 4.70
CA ILE A 184 -7.30 1.51 4.30
C ILE A 184 -8.44 0.53 4.57
N VAL A 185 -8.92 -0.13 3.52
CA VAL A 185 -10.11 -1.00 3.59
C VAL A 185 -9.88 -2.32 2.84
N PRO A 186 -10.39 -3.46 3.34
CA PRO A 186 -10.31 -4.72 2.62
C PRO A 186 -11.18 -4.64 1.36
N ILE A 187 -10.62 -5.04 0.22
CA ILE A 187 -11.31 -5.09 -1.07
C ILE A 187 -11.46 -6.53 -1.60
N THR A 188 -11.01 -7.51 -0.83
CA THR A 188 -11.22 -8.93 -1.10
C THR A 188 -11.64 -9.66 0.17
N ALA A 189 -12.32 -10.80 -0.01
CA ALA A 189 -12.30 -11.85 0.99
C ALA A 189 -10.87 -12.40 1.16
N VAL A 190 -10.68 -13.29 2.14
CA VAL A 190 -9.43 -14.04 2.29
C VAL A 190 -9.09 -14.76 0.99
N LEU A 191 -7.87 -14.54 0.51
CA LEU A 191 -7.30 -15.24 -0.64
C LEU A 191 -6.82 -16.62 -0.17
N ARG A 192 -7.24 -17.67 -0.87
CA ARG A 192 -6.85 -19.06 -0.66
C ARG A 192 -6.11 -19.59 -1.88
#